data_AF-A0A6I5YMA7-F1
#
_entry.id   AF-A0A6I5YMA7-F1
#
_cell.length_a   1.000
_cell.length_b   1.000
_cell.length_c   1.000
_cell.angle_alpha   90.00
_cell.angle_beta   90.00
_cell.angle_gamma   90.00
#
_symmetry.space_group_name_H-M   'P 1'
#
loop_
_entity.id
_entity.type
_entity.pdbx_description
1 polymer ?
#
loop_
_entity_poly.entity_id
_entity_poly.type
_entity_poly.pdbx_seq_one_letter_code
_entity_poly.pdbx_strand_id
1 'polypeptide(L)'
;MTEAEIKSALSSRTLPPGMAFDALQTISALANDVATQPAARELVIRMLAAKDLLRDDFHPLLDGLIRSVGLIPYADPDNARSLDDHYLMEAHRAPIPDEEDYFFHTLQLQIYRDLVAGRNVVLSATTSVGKSMVVDAVIASGLYNVIAIIVPTIALIDETRRRLGRRFAQTHEVVTHPTQQTDFSRPVIFVLTQERALARKDLDKVEFFVIDEFYKLEIDEKEPERSVDLNLVFARLAGQGAKFYLIGPHVSGVAGIAARYNPVFVPSEFSTVALDIVQFDLPRKGMPARRSSSSYAANSLPHARLLPVASTGDIPGGVSA
;
A
#
# COMPACT_ATOMS: atom_id res chain seq x y z
N MET A 1 -5.33 -31.27 -0.82
CA MET A 1 -6.59 -30.53 -0.61
C MET A 1 -6.82 -29.57 -1.77
N THR A 2 -8.07 -29.31 -2.15
CA THR A 2 -8.44 -28.28 -3.14
C THR A 2 -8.38 -26.87 -2.54
N GLU A 3 -8.31 -25.83 -3.38
CA GLU A 3 -8.35 -24.42 -2.94
C GLU A 3 -9.57 -24.12 -2.04
N ALA A 4 -10.76 -24.57 -2.45
CA ALA A 4 -12.00 -24.35 -1.72
C ALA A 4 -12.01 -25.06 -0.35
N GLU A 5 -11.48 -26.29 -0.27
CA GLU A 5 -11.34 -27.01 0.99
C GLU A 5 -10.41 -26.29 1.96
N ILE A 6 -9.26 -25.79 1.47
CA ILE A 6 -8.30 -25.04 2.28
C ILE A 6 -8.95 -23.76 2.78
N LYS A 7 -9.58 -22.98 1.89
CA LYS A 7 -10.26 -21.74 2.25
C LYS A 7 -11.33 -21.97 3.30
N SER A 8 -12.16 -22.99 3.13
CA SER A 8 -13.18 -23.40 4.10
C SER A 8 -12.56 -23.75 5.46
N ALA A 9 -11.56 -24.62 5.48
CA ALA A 9 -10.91 -25.08 6.71
C ALA A 9 -10.19 -23.95 7.48
N LEU A 10 -9.59 -23.00 6.77
CA LEU A 10 -8.95 -21.82 7.37
C LEU A 10 -9.99 -20.83 7.90
N SER A 11 -11.07 -20.59 7.16
CA SER A 11 -12.16 -19.70 7.60
C SER A 11 -12.89 -20.26 8.82
N SER A 12 -13.06 -21.58 8.92
CA SER A 12 -13.64 -22.24 10.11
C SER A 12 -12.63 -22.48 11.23
N ARG A 13 -11.34 -22.20 11.01
CA ARG A 13 -10.22 -22.52 11.93
C ARG A 13 -10.17 -24.00 12.34
N THR A 14 -10.53 -24.90 11.43
CA THR A 14 -10.58 -26.35 11.68
C THR A 14 -9.55 -27.12 10.88
N LEU A 15 -8.42 -26.51 10.50
CA LEU A 15 -7.36 -27.18 9.74
C LEU A 15 -6.72 -28.29 10.59
N PRO A 16 -6.88 -29.58 10.24
CA PRO A 16 -6.27 -30.66 10.99
C PRO A 16 -4.75 -30.66 10.81
N PRO A 17 -3.93 -30.96 11.84
CA PRO A 17 -2.47 -30.97 11.73
C PRO A 17 -1.94 -31.88 10.61
N GLY A 18 -2.59 -33.02 10.37
CA GLY A 18 -2.22 -33.96 9.30
C GLY A 18 -2.49 -33.45 7.88
N MET A 19 -3.32 -32.40 7.73
CA MET A 19 -3.66 -31.79 6.44
C MET A 19 -2.91 -30.48 6.18
N ALA A 20 -2.18 -29.96 7.17
CA ALA A 20 -1.43 -28.71 7.04
C ALA A 20 -0.35 -28.79 5.96
N PHE A 21 0.34 -29.93 5.86
CA PHE A 21 1.32 -30.14 4.79
C PHE A 21 0.68 -30.15 3.41
N ASP A 22 -0.43 -30.88 3.24
CA ASP A 22 -1.19 -30.91 1.98
C ASP A 22 -1.69 -29.52 1.58
N ALA A 23 -2.12 -28.71 2.55
CA ALA A 23 -2.52 -27.33 2.32
C ALA A 23 -1.34 -26.47 1.83
N LEU A 24 -0.18 -26.53 2.52
CA LEU A 24 1.03 -25.81 2.12
C LEU A 24 1.54 -26.25 0.75
N GLN A 25 1.47 -27.55 0.43
CA GLN A 25 1.83 -28.09 -0.87
C GLN A 25 0.91 -27.58 -1.98
N THR A 26 -0.40 -27.59 -1.77
CA THR A 26 -1.35 -27.00 -2.73
C THR A 26 -1.08 -25.51 -2.93
N ILE A 27 -0.85 -24.75 -1.85
CA ILE A 27 -0.54 -23.32 -1.94
C ILE A 27 0.75 -23.10 -2.73
N SER A 28 1.79 -23.91 -2.50
CA SER A 28 3.05 -23.85 -3.25
C SER A 28 2.83 -24.09 -4.74
N ALA A 29 2.01 -25.09 -5.11
CA ALA A 29 1.69 -25.37 -6.50
C ALA A 29 1.00 -24.18 -7.18
N LEU A 30 0.04 -23.55 -6.50
CA LEU A 30 -0.63 -22.34 -6.99
C LEU A 30 0.34 -21.14 -7.09
N ALA A 31 1.25 -20.99 -6.13
CA ALA A 31 2.23 -19.89 -6.14
C ALA A 31 3.20 -19.98 -7.33
N ASN A 32 3.41 -21.16 -7.90
CA ASN A 32 4.33 -21.36 -9.03
C ASN A 32 3.70 -21.06 -10.40
N ASP A 33 2.42 -20.67 -10.47
CA ASP A 33 1.76 -20.25 -11.71
C ASP A 33 1.26 -18.81 -11.61
N VAL A 34 1.66 -17.97 -12.57
CA VAL A 34 1.27 -16.56 -12.65
C VAL A 34 -0.26 -16.38 -12.67
N ALA A 35 -0.99 -17.31 -13.30
CA ALA A 35 -2.45 -17.23 -13.38
C ALA A 35 -3.14 -17.51 -12.03
N THR A 36 -2.49 -18.28 -11.14
CA THR A 36 -3.08 -18.68 -9.84
C THR A 36 -2.40 -18.03 -8.64
N GLN A 37 -1.35 -17.24 -8.87
CA GLN A 37 -0.68 -16.40 -7.87
C GLN A 37 -1.62 -15.53 -7.01
N PRO A 38 -2.68 -14.88 -7.54
CA PRO A 38 -3.65 -14.18 -6.70
C PRO A 38 -4.34 -15.08 -5.67
N ALA A 39 -4.77 -16.29 -6.09
CA ALA A 39 -5.38 -17.27 -5.19
C ALA A 39 -4.38 -17.81 -4.16
N ALA A 40 -3.15 -18.11 -4.60
CA ALA A 40 -2.07 -18.52 -3.70
C ALA A 40 -1.81 -17.45 -2.61
N ARG A 41 -1.72 -16.17 -3.01
CA ARG A 41 -1.53 -15.05 -2.08
C ARG A 41 -2.68 -14.95 -1.08
N GLU A 42 -3.93 -15.09 -1.53
CA GLU A 42 -5.08 -15.09 -0.63
C GLU A 42 -4.98 -16.22 0.40
N LEU A 43 -4.64 -17.43 -0.02
CA LEU A 43 -4.48 -18.57 0.88
C LEU A 43 -3.32 -18.38 1.86
N VAL A 44 -2.20 -17.79 1.42
CA VAL A 44 -1.08 -17.44 2.32
C VAL A 44 -1.52 -16.43 3.39
N ILE A 45 -2.29 -15.39 3.02
CA ILE A 45 -2.82 -14.42 3.97
C ILE A 45 -3.73 -15.10 5.00
N ARG A 46 -4.62 -15.99 4.55
CA ARG A 46 -5.50 -16.75 5.45
C ARG A 46 -4.71 -17.69 6.36
N MET A 47 -3.68 -18.35 5.83
CA MET A 47 -2.80 -19.23 6.59
C MET A 47 -2.01 -18.46 7.64
N LEU A 48 -1.52 -17.26 7.31
CA LEU A 48 -0.89 -16.34 8.25
C LEU A 48 -1.83 -15.96 9.40
N ALA A 49 -3.10 -15.67 9.12
CA ALA A 49 -4.11 -15.37 10.15
C ALA A 49 -4.48 -16.59 11.02
N ALA A 50 -4.16 -17.79 10.55
CA ALA A 50 -4.36 -19.06 11.25
C ALA A 50 -3.02 -19.73 11.62
N LYS A 51 -1.92 -18.96 11.71
CA LYS A 51 -0.57 -19.48 11.96
C LYS A 51 -0.50 -20.32 13.23
N ASP A 52 -1.27 -19.98 14.26
CA ASP A 52 -1.36 -20.72 15.52
C ASP A 52 -1.97 -22.13 15.40
N LEU A 53 -2.63 -22.44 14.28
CA LEU A 53 -3.10 -23.81 13.98
C LEU A 53 -2.00 -24.68 13.35
N LEU A 54 -0.91 -24.06 12.88
CA LEU A 54 0.24 -24.78 12.32
C LEU A 54 1.17 -25.23 13.44
N ARG A 55 1.83 -26.36 13.20
CA ARG A 55 2.96 -26.78 14.02
C ARG A 55 4.16 -25.88 13.74
N ASP A 56 4.96 -25.60 14.77
CA ASP A 56 6.10 -24.67 14.68
C ASP A 56 7.11 -25.05 13.59
N ASP A 57 7.31 -26.35 13.33
CA ASP A 57 8.21 -26.83 12.29
C ASP A 57 7.75 -26.52 10.86
N PHE A 58 6.49 -26.13 10.67
CA PHE A 58 5.97 -25.64 9.38
C PHE A 58 6.06 -24.12 9.22
N HIS A 59 6.44 -23.37 10.25
CA HIS A 59 6.61 -21.91 10.13
C HIS A 59 7.64 -21.51 9.06
N PRO A 60 8.81 -22.15 8.92
CA PRO A 60 9.74 -21.82 7.84
C PRO A 60 9.17 -22.10 6.44
N LEU A 61 8.29 -23.11 6.30
CA LEU A 61 7.63 -23.41 5.02
C LEU A 61 6.61 -22.32 4.67
N LEU A 62 5.79 -21.92 5.64
CA LEU A 62 4.87 -20.79 5.46
C LEU A 62 5.65 -19.52 5.11
N ASP A 63 6.78 -19.27 5.78
CA ASP A 63 7.63 -18.11 5.52
C ASP A 63 8.21 -18.09 4.09
N GLY A 64 8.64 -19.25 3.59
CA GLY A 64 9.03 -19.40 2.19
C GLY A 64 7.89 -19.05 1.23
N LEU A 65 6.64 -19.44 1.54
CA LEU A 65 5.47 -19.08 0.74
C LEU A 65 5.13 -17.59 0.81
N ILE A 66 5.28 -16.96 1.99
CA ILE A 66 5.10 -15.50 2.15
C ILE A 66 6.02 -14.75 1.18
N ARG A 67 7.29 -15.14 1.15
CA ARG A 67 8.28 -14.58 0.23
C ARG A 67 7.94 -14.86 -1.23
N SER A 68 7.51 -16.08 -1.57
CA SER A 68 7.19 -16.46 -2.96
C SER A 68 5.96 -15.74 -3.54
N VAL A 69 4.99 -15.34 -2.69
CA VAL A 69 3.81 -14.57 -3.14
C VAL A 69 3.98 -13.05 -3.02
N GLY A 70 5.18 -12.61 -2.62
CA GLY A 70 5.58 -11.21 -2.58
C GLY A 70 5.15 -10.44 -1.32
N LEU A 71 4.79 -11.15 -0.24
CA LEU A 71 4.32 -10.59 1.04
C LEU A 71 5.45 -10.39 2.06
N ILE A 72 6.62 -9.94 1.60
CA ILE A 72 7.86 -9.77 2.39
C ILE A 72 7.66 -9.05 3.75
N PRO A 73 6.79 -8.03 3.90
CA PRO A 73 6.60 -7.37 5.20
C PRO A 73 6.06 -8.28 6.32
N TYR A 74 5.58 -9.46 5.96
CA TYR A 74 5.07 -10.47 6.89
C TYR A 74 6.03 -11.66 7.05
N ALA A 75 7.15 -11.64 6.34
CA ALA A 75 8.20 -12.65 6.49
C ALA A 75 8.94 -12.40 7.81
N ASP A 76 9.29 -13.49 8.46
CA ASP A 76 10.07 -13.53 9.68
C ASP A 76 11.56 -13.62 9.31
N PRO A 77 12.38 -12.58 9.55
CA PRO A 77 13.78 -12.56 9.18
C PRO A 77 14.59 -13.73 9.76
N ASP A 78 14.19 -14.27 10.92
CA ASP A 78 14.88 -15.40 11.55
C ASP A 78 14.72 -16.71 10.74
N ASN A 79 13.73 -16.76 9.84
CA ASN A 79 13.51 -17.88 8.93
C ASN A 79 14.23 -17.70 7.58
N ALA A 80 14.93 -16.58 7.35
CA ALA A 80 15.78 -16.37 6.18
C ALA A 80 17.11 -17.12 6.36
N ARG A 81 17.25 -18.26 5.68
CA ARG A 81 18.36 -19.21 5.88
C ARG A 81 19.30 -19.29 4.70
N SER A 82 18.87 -18.85 3.52
CA SER A 82 19.67 -18.87 2.30
C SER A 82 20.22 -17.48 1.97
N LEU A 83 21.30 -17.43 1.18
CA LEU A 83 21.83 -16.17 0.65
C LEU A 83 20.78 -15.44 -0.21
N ASP A 84 20.00 -16.18 -0.98
CA ASP A 84 18.93 -15.64 -1.82
C ASP A 84 17.84 -14.98 -0.96
N ASP A 85 17.57 -15.52 0.23
CA ASP A 85 16.63 -14.96 1.18
C ASP A 85 17.10 -13.59 1.67
N HIS A 86 18.39 -13.47 2.02
CA HIS A 86 18.97 -12.22 2.49
C HIS A 86 18.97 -11.17 1.39
N TYR A 87 19.33 -11.54 0.15
CA TYR A 87 19.22 -10.63 -1.00
C TYR A 87 17.78 -10.19 -1.25
N LEU A 88 16.82 -11.11 -1.15
CA LEU A 88 15.40 -10.79 -1.34
C LEU A 88 14.91 -9.80 -0.29
N MET A 89 15.18 -10.05 0.99
CA MET A 89 14.80 -9.18 2.10
C MET A 89 15.43 -7.80 1.94
N GLU A 90 16.74 -7.73 1.68
CA GLU A 90 17.45 -6.46 1.53
C GLU A 90 16.95 -5.67 0.31
N ALA A 91 16.69 -6.35 -0.82
CA ALA A 91 16.11 -5.70 -2.00
C ALA A 91 14.72 -5.10 -1.75
N HIS A 92 13.98 -5.62 -0.76
CA HIS A 92 12.67 -5.13 -0.36
C HIS A 92 12.72 -4.15 0.81
N ARG A 93 13.89 -3.89 1.43
CA ARG A 93 13.97 -2.91 2.50
C ARG A 93 13.57 -1.52 1.99
N ALA A 94 12.62 -0.89 2.65
CA ALA A 94 12.15 0.43 2.28
C ALA A 94 13.17 1.47 2.75
N PRO A 95 13.65 2.38 1.88
CA PRO A 95 14.64 3.38 2.25
C PRO A 95 13.96 4.56 2.95
N ILE A 96 13.39 4.31 4.12
CA ILE A 96 12.73 5.32 4.97
C ILE A 96 13.61 5.53 6.22
N PRO A 97 13.94 6.78 6.60
CA PRO A 97 14.76 7.06 7.78
C PRO A 97 14.15 6.49 9.06
N ASP A 98 15.01 6.00 9.95
CA ASP A 98 14.66 5.53 11.30
C ASP A 98 13.65 4.36 11.35
N GLU A 99 13.43 3.68 10.23
CA GLU A 99 12.44 2.61 10.05
C GLU A 99 13.10 1.37 9.43
N GLU A 100 14.17 0.86 10.06
CA GLU A 100 15.00 -0.22 9.51
C GLU A 100 14.19 -1.50 9.21
N ASP A 101 13.12 -1.77 9.95
CA ASP A 101 12.28 -2.97 9.80
C ASP A 101 11.13 -2.82 8.79
N TYR A 102 11.10 -1.71 8.02
CA TYR A 102 10.07 -1.52 7.00
C TYR A 102 10.50 -2.17 5.70
N PHE A 103 9.71 -3.17 5.26
CA PHE A 103 9.88 -3.81 3.97
C PHE A 103 8.73 -3.43 3.04
N PHE A 104 9.03 -3.32 1.76
CA PHE A 104 8.06 -3.32 0.69
C PHE A 104 7.54 -4.73 0.45
N HIS A 105 6.26 -4.85 0.11
CA HIS A 105 5.82 -5.99 -0.69
C HIS A 105 6.24 -5.80 -2.15
N THR A 106 6.25 -6.87 -2.95
CA THR A 106 6.87 -6.85 -4.29
C THR A 106 6.28 -5.77 -5.22
N LEU A 107 4.96 -5.57 -5.21
CA LEU A 107 4.35 -4.49 -5.99
C LEU A 107 4.83 -3.08 -5.58
N GLN A 108 4.99 -2.80 -4.28
CA GLN A 108 5.50 -1.50 -3.84
C GLN A 108 6.94 -1.28 -4.29
N LEU A 109 7.77 -2.31 -4.21
CA LEU A 109 9.16 -2.25 -4.68
C LEU A 109 9.23 -1.96 -6.19
N GLN A 110 8.38 -2.63 -6.98
CA GLN A 110 8.27 -2.37 -8.42
C GLN A 110 7.94 -0.90 -8.69
N ILE A 111 6.88 -0.38 -8.06
CA ILE A 111 6.45 1.01 -8.24
C ILE A 111 7.56 1.97 -7.82
N TYR A 112 8.18 1.75 -6.65
CA TYR A 112 9.26 2.58 -6.15
C TYR A 112 10.43 2.65 -7.14
N ARG A 113 10.86 1.50 -7.68
CA ARG A 113 11.92 1.43 -8.70
C ARG A 113 11.57 2.18 -9.98
N ASP A 114 10.32 2.09 -10.42
CA ASP A 114 9.84 2.83 -11.60
C ASP A 114 9.92 4.35 -11.37
N LEU A 115 9.47 4.82 -10.19
CA LEU A 115 9.48 6.23 -9.81
C LEU A 115 10.89 6.81 -9.63
N VAL A 116 11.79 6.07 -8.98
CA VAL A 116 13.20 6.44 -8.82
C VAL A 116 13.95 6.47 -10.15
N ALA A 117 13.56 5.62 -11.11
CA ALA A 117 14.05 5.67 -12.48
C ALA A 117 13.49 6.86 -13.29
N GLY A 118 12.72 7.77 -12.67
CA GLY A 118 12.16 8.95 -13.32
C GLY A 118 11.01 8.64 -14.29
N ARG A 119 10.39 7.46 -14.18
CA ARG A 119 9.21 7.11 -14.97
C ARG A 119 7.94 7.60 -14.28
N ASN A 120 6.98 7.99 -15.11
CA ASN A 120 5.62 8.25 -14.67
C ASN A 120 4.92 6.91 -14.40
N VAL A 121 4.17 6.81 -13.31
CA VAL A 121 3.49 5.56 -12.93
C VAL A 121 2.00 5.81 -12.71
N VAL A 122 1.18 4.89 -13.24
CA VAL A 122 -0.25 4.82 -12.96
C VAL A 122 -0.54 3.46 -12.34
N LEU A 123 -0.87 3.45 -11.05
CA LEU A 123 -1.27 2.25 -10.33
C LEU A 123 -2.78 2.13 -10.31
N SER A 124 -3.27 1.03 -10.90
CA SER A 124 -4.67 0.62 -10.80
C SER A 124 -4.76 -0.62 -9.91
N ALA A 125 -5.15 -0.44 -8.65
CA ALA A 125 -5.18 -1.50 -7.65
C ALA A 125 -6.36 -1.34 -6.69
N THR A 126 -6.84 -2.45 -6.14
CA THR A 126 -7.85 -2.42 -5.07
C THR A 126 -7.30 -1.71 -3.84
N THR A 127 -8.18 -1.03 -3.10
CA THR A 127 -7.80 -0.27 -1.90
C THR A 127 -7.11 -1.21 -0.89
N SER A 128 -5.92 -0.80 -0.38
CA SER A 128 -5.08 -1.46 0.67
C SER A 128 -3.66 -1.93 0.27
N VAL A 129 -3.11 -1.52 -0.88
CA VAL A 129 -1.70 -1.80 -1.27
C VAL A 129 -0.63 -0.93 -0.57
N GLY A 130 -0.94 -0.28 0.55
CA GLY A 130 0.06 0.48 1.34
C GLY A 130 0.72 1.65 0.58
N LYS A 131 -0.07 2.37 -0.21
CA LYS A 131 0.31 3.49 -1.11
C LYS A 131 1.25 4.51 -0.47
N SER A 132 0.97 4.88 0.78
CA SER A 132 1.70 5.89 1.55
C SER A 132 3.18 5.56 1.73
N MET A 133 3.54 4.27 1.82
CA MET A 133 4.93 3.86 2.05
C MET A 133 5.82 4.10 0.83
N VAL A 134 5.29 3.90 -0.38
CA VAL A 134 6.00 4.23 -1.61
C VAL A 134 6.25 5.73 -1.71
N VAL A 135 5.24 6.54 -1.39
CA VAL A 135 5.38 8.00 -1.39
C VAL A 135 6.46 8.46 -0.40
N ASP A 136 6.48 7.88 0.80
CA ASP A 136 7.49 8.21 1.80
C ASP A 136 8.90 7.83 1.37
N ALA A 137 9.08 6.67 0.75
CA ALA A 137 10.38 6.27 0.23
C ALA A 137 10.85 7.17 -0.93
N VAL A 138 9.94 7.65 -1.77
CA VAL A 138 10.27 8.63 -2.82
C VAL A 138 10.69 9.96 -2.19
N ILE A 139 9.98 10.45 -1.16
CA ILE A 139 10.38 11.65 -0.41
C ILE A 139 11.77 11.45 0.22
N ALA A 140 11.97 10.31 0.90
CA ALA A 140 13.22 9.97 1.57
C ALA A 140 14.41 9.83 0.62
N SER A 141 14.17 9.47 -0.64
CA SER A 141 15.23 9.37 -1.66
C SER A 141 15.89 10.72 -1.98
N GLY A 142 15.24 11.85 -1.66
CA GLY A 142 15.75 13.18 -1.94
C GLY A 142 15.85 13.53 -3.43
N LEU A 143 15.26 12.72 -4.32
CA LEU A 143 15.30 12.95 -5.77
C LEU A 143 14.54 14.20 -6.21
N TYR A 144 13.57 14.64 -5.42
CA TYR A 144 12.70 15.78 -5.72
C TYR A 144 12.68 16.71 -4.50
N ASN A 145 12.95 17.99 -4.73
CA ASN A 145 12.90 19.03 -3.70
C ASN A 145 11.50 19.57 -3.51
N VAL A 146 10.67 19.61 -4.56
CA VAL A 146 9.31 20.15 -4.49
C VAL A 146 8.31 19.10 -4.92
N ILE A 147 7.58 18.56 -3.94
CA ILE A 147 6.63 17.47 -4.11
C ILE A 147 5.21 17.96 -3.84
N ALA A 148 4.23 17.52 -4.64
CA ALA A 148 2.81 17.75 -4.36
C ALA A 148 2.04 16.44 -4.18
N ILE A 149 1.30 16.31 -3.07
CA ILE A 149 0.41 15.19 -2.80
C ILE A 149 -1.02 15.72 -2.83
N ILE A 150 -1.75 15.36 -3.87
CA ILE A 150 -3.14 15.74 -4.07
C ILE A 150 -4.04 14.66 -3.47
N VAL A 151 -4.84 15.05 -2.50
CA VAL A 151 -5.74 14.17 -1.74
C VAL A 151 -7.20 14.61 -1.91
N PRO A 152 -8.18 13.70 -1.88
CA PRO A 152 -9.55 14.03 -2.25
C PRO A 152 -10.32 14.83 -1.18
N THR A 153 -9.84 14.87 0.08
CA THR A 153 -10.56 15.55 1.17
C THR A 153 -9.61 16.25 2.14
N ILE A 154 -10.12 17.25 2.85
CA ILE A 154 -9.39 17.96 3.92
C ILE A 154 -8.99 17.02 5.05
N ALA A 155 -9.80 16.00 5.37
CA ALA A 155 -9.46 15.02 6.39
C ALA A 155 -8.17 14.27 6.04
N LEU A 156 -7.99 13.91 4.77
CA LEU A 156 -6.78 13.26 4.28
C LEU A 156 -5.58 14.21 4.20
N ILE A 157 -5.80 15.53 4.07
CA ILE A 157 -4.73 16.52 4.26
C ILE A 157 -4.19 16.41 5.68
N ASP A 158 -5.07 16.44 6.69
CA ASP A 158 -4.64 16.40 8.09
C ASP A 158 -3.97 15.09 8.47
N GLU A 159 -4.50 13.95 7.99
CA GLU A 159 -3.87 12.64 8.16
C GLU A 159 -2.47 12.60 7.55
N THR A 160 -2.34 13.00 6.28
CA THR A 160 -1.09 13.00 5.54
C THR A 160 -0.08 13.95 6.17
N ARG A 161 -0.50 15.16 6.58
CA ARG A 161 0.36 16.13 7.28
C ARG A 161 0.91 15.57 8.58
N ARG A 162 0.07 14.93 9.41
CA ARG A 162 0.53 14.34 10.68
C ARG A 162 1.56 13.23 10.43
N ARG A 163 1.32 12.38 9.43
CA ARG A 163 2.23 11.30 9.04
C ARG A 163 3.57 11.85 8.56
N LEU A 164 3.56 12.80 7.62
CA LEU A 164 4.78 13.42 7.08
C LEU A 164 5.51 14.25 8.12
N GLY A 165 4.80 14.96 9.00
CA GLY A 165 5.42 15.74 10.08
C GLY A 165 6.20 14.86 11.07
N ARG A 166 5.74 13.62 11.32
CA ARG A 166 6.50 12.67 12.16
C ARG A 166 7.81 12.21 11.50
N ARG A 167 7.82 12.07 10.17
CA ARG A 167 8.93 11.48 9.41
C ARG A 167 9.91 12.49 8.82
N PHE A 168 9.42 13.65 8.42
CA PHE A 168 10.15 14.58 7.56
C PHE A 168 10.17 16.03 8.06
N ALA A 169 9.66 16.33 9.27
CA ALA A 169 9.61 17.72 9.77
C ALA A 169 10.98 18.41 9.86
N GLN A 170 12.05 17.63 10.07
CA GLN A 170 13.42 18.14 10.16
C GLN A 170 14.02 18.47 8.78
N THR A 171 13.53 17.83 7.71
CA THR A 171 14.13 17.91 6.37
C THR A 171 13.26 18.64 5.35
N HIS A 172 11.92 18.63 5.52
CA HIS A 172 10.97 19.14 4.54
C HIS A 172 9.95 20.09 5.16
N GLU A 173 9.63 21.20 4.49
CA GLU A 173 8.49 22.04 4.85
C GLU A 173 7.20 21.37 4.37
N VAL A 174 6.23 21.13 5.27
CA VAL A 174 4.93 20.59 4.88
C VAL A 174 3.91 21.72 4.77
N VAL A 175 3.42 21.98 3.56
CA VAL A 175 2.52 23.09 3.23
C VAL A 175 1.14 22.54 2.91
N THR A 176 0.12 22.96 3.68
CA THR A 176 -1.23 22.39 3.56
C THR A 176 -2.35 23.41 3.31
N HIS A 177 -2.01 24.70 3.39
CA HIS A 177 -2.96 25.79 3.23
C HIS A 177 -2.66 26.60 1.96
N PRO A 178 -3.67 27.02 1.17
CA PRO A 178 -3.44 27.75 -0.09
C PRO A 178 -2.74 29.11 0.10
N THR A 179 -2.94 29.77 1.25
CA THR A 179 -2.35 31.09 1.54
C THR A 179 -1.03 31.04 2.32
N GLN A 180 -0.57 29.85 2.72
CA GLN A 180 0.70 29.69 3.42
C GLN A 180 1.84 30.04 2.46
N GLN A 181 2.67 31.01 2.83
CA GLN A 181 3.90 31.30 2.08
C GLN A 181 4.84 30.11 2.19
N THR A 182 5.52 29.81 1.09
CA THR A 182 6.42 28.66 0.97
C THR A 182 7.85 29.14 0.91
N ASP A 183 8.71 28.56 1.73
CA ASP A 183 10.14 28.79 1.68
C ASP A 183 10.84 27.66 0.91
N PHE A 184 11.26 27.97 -0.31
CA PHE A 184 11.98 27.04 -1.17
C PHE A 184 13.48 26.91 -0.83
N SER A 185 13.94 27.50 0.28
CA SER A 185 15.30 27.28 0.79
C SER A 185 15.52 25.86 1.33
N ARG A 186 14.42 25.17 1.68
CA ARG A 186 14.35 23.76 2.08
C ARG A 186 13.45 22.98 1.11
N PRO A 187 13.61 21.65 1.01
CA PRO A 187 12.63 20.81 0.34
C PRO A 187 11.21 21.05 0.86
N VAL A 188 10.22 21.03 -0.03
CA VAL A 188 8.81 21.34 0.24
C VAL A 188 7.92 20.19 -0.19
N ILE A 189 6.96 19.85 0.67
CA ILE A 189 5.89 18.91 0.37
C ILE A 189 4.55 19.62 0.52
N PHE A 190 3.89 19.86 -0.61
CA PHE A 190 2.50 20.31 -0.63
C PHE A 190 1.57 19.13 -0.36
N VAL A 191 0.61 19.30 0.55
CA VAL A 191 -0.48 18.34 0.78
C VAL A 191 -1.80 19.09 0.66
N LEU A 192 -2.47 18.93 -0.49
CA LEU A 192 -3.57 19.81 -0.89
C LEU A 192 -4.73 18.99 -1.48
N THR A 193 -5.94 19.53 -1.41
CA THR A 193 -7.02 19.09 -2.32
C THR A 193 -6.85 19.76 -3.68
N GLN A 194 -7.55 19.27 -4.70
CA GLN A 194 -7.54 19.86 -6.03
C GLN A 194 -7.88 21.35 -6.03
N GLU A 195 -8.88 21.77 -5.26
CA GLU A 195 -9.33 23.17 -5.19
C GLU A 195 -8.24 24.07 -4.58
N ARG A 196 -7.58 23.58 -3.51
CA ARG A 196 -6.48 24.31 -2.86
C ARG A 196 -5.24 24.37 -3.74
N ALA A 197 -4.99 23.34 -4.53
CA ALA A 197 -3.88 23.33 -5.48
C ALA A 197 -4.06 24.38 -6.57
N LEU A 198 -5.27 24.50 -7.15
CA LEU A 198 -5.55 25.52 -8.16
C LEU A 198 -5.39 26.95 -7.66
N ALA A 199 -5.68 27.21 -6.39
CA ALA A 199 -5.52 28.53 -5.77
C ALA A 199 -4.05 28.95 -5.60
N ARG A 200 -3.08 28.04 -5.74
CA ARG A 200 -1.65 28.32 -5.53
C ARG A 200 -0.93 28.68 -6.82
N LYS A 201 -0.10 29.72 -6.79
CA LYS A 201 0.70 30.17 -7.94
C LYS A 201 2.06 29.49 -8.02
N ASP A 202 2.56 28.97 -6.90
CA ASP A 202 3.90 28.43 -6.75
C ASP A 202 4.02 26.93 -7.00
N LEU A 203 2.93 26.27 -7.41
CA LEU A 203 2.95 24.87 -7.86
C LEU A 203 3.73 24.65 -9.16
N ASP A 204 4.08 25.71 -9.88
CA ASP A 204 4.87 25.63 -11.11
C ASP A 204 6.30 25.10 -10.85
N LYS A 205 6.73 25.08 -9.58
CA LYS A 205 8.01 24.52 -9.15
C LYS A 205 7.97 23.03 -8.81
N VAL A 206 6.79 22.41 -8.79
CA VAL A 206 6.65 20.99 -8.43
C VAL A 206 7.37 20.11 -9.45
N GLU A 207 8.20 19.19 -8.95
CA GLU A 207 9.02 18.27 -9.74
C GLU A 207 8.44 16.85 -9.74
N PHE A 208 7.74 16.49 -8.67
CA PHE A 208 7.04 15.22 -8.53
C PHE A 208 5.68 15.41 -7.87
N PHE A 209 4.66 14.72 -8.36
CA PHE A 209 3.34 14.76 -7.73
C PHE A 209 2.63 13.42 -7.66
N VAL A 210 1.80 13.30 -6.64
CA VAL A 210 0.94 12.14 -6.39
C VAL A 210 -0.50 12.61 -6.48
N ILE A 211 -1.34 11.84 -7.17
CA ILE A 211 -2.80 12.00 -7.11
C ILE A 211 -3.39 10.71 -6.58
N ASP A 212 -3.94 10.76 -5.36
CA ASP A 212 -4.78 9.67 -4.88
C ASP A 212 -6.19 9.81 -5.47
N GLU A 213 -6.85 8.68 -5.71
CA GLU A 213 -8.15 8.60 -6.40
C GLU A 213 -8.17 9.20 -7.81
N PHE A 214 -7.15 8.95 -8.65
CA PHE A 214 -7.07 9.54 -10.00
C PHE A 214 -8.23 9.17 -10.94
N TYR A 215 -9.01 8.13 -10.65
CA TYR A 215 -10.18 7.76 -11.44
C TYR A 215 -11.21 8.89 -11.58
N LYS A 216 -11.20 9.87 -10.66
CA LYS A 216 -11.99 11.10 -10.74
C LYS A 216 -11.50 12.09 -11.81
N LEU A 217 -10.44 11.77 -12.56
CA LEU A 217 -10.02 12.55 -13.73
C LEU A 217 -10.97 12.39 -14.92
N GLU A 218 -11.69 11.27 -14.98
CA GLU A 218 -12.82 11.12 -15.89
C GLU A 218 -13.97 11.97 -15.34
N ILE A 219 -14.61 12.76 -16.22
CA ILE A 219 -15.68 13.67 -15.80
C ILE A 219 -16.82 12.86 -15.19
N ASP A 220 -16.98 12.94 -13.88
CA ASP A 220 -18.14 12.38 -13.18
C ASP A 220 -19.34 13.31 -13.42
N GLU A 221 -20.40 12.79 -14.04
CA GLU A 221 -21.66 13.53 -14.23
C GLU A 221 -22.28 14.01 -12.91
N LYS A 222 -21.93 13.37 -11.78
CA LYS A 222 -22.42 13.73 -10.44
C LYS A 222 -21.58 14.77 -9.72
N GLU A 223 -20.27 14.82 -9.99
CA GLU A 223 -19.33 15.80 -9.41
C GLU A 223 -18.44 16.44 -10.50
N PRO A 224 -19.04 17.17 -11.46
CA PRO A 224 -18.31 17.67 -12.63
C PRO A 224 -17.23 18.69 -12.25
N GLU A 225 -17.50 19.58 -11.27
CA GLU A 225 -16.56 20.62 -10.83
C GLU A 225 -15.26 20.02 -10.26
N ARG A 226 -15.37 19.00 -9.39
CA ARG A 226 -14.19 18.35 -8.80
C ARG A 226 -13.37 17.56 -9.80
N SER A 227 -14.04 16.92 -10.74
CA SER A 227 -13.38 16.17 -11.82
C SER A 227 -12.61 17.12 -12.75
N VAL A 228 -13.22 18.28 -13.06
CA VAL A 228 -12.58 19.37 -13.83
C VAL A 228 -11.38 19.93 -13.08
N ASP A 229 -11.52 20.22 -11.79
CA ASP A 229 -10.44 20.79 -10.98
C ASP A 229 -9.23 19.85 -10.92
N LEU A 230 -9.47 18.55 -10.68
CA LEU A 230 -8.41 17.55 -10.66
C LEU A 230 -7.70 17.43 -12.01
N ASN A 231 -8.46 17.48 -13.11
CA ASN A 231 -7.92 17.46 -14.47
C ASN A 231 -7.04 18.69 -14.74
N LEU A 232 -7.48 19.87 -14.31
CA LEU A 232 -6.70 21.10 -14.45
C LEU A 232 -5.40 21.06 -13.62
N VAL A 233 -5.46 20.54 -12.40
CA VAL A 233 -4.25 20.32 -11.57
C VAL A 233 -3.30 19.36 -12.26
N PHE A 234 -3.79 18.21 -12.76
CA PHE A 234 -2.97 17.25 -13.49
C PHE A 234 -2.34 17.88 -14.74
N ALA A 235 -3.13 18.58 -15.55
CA ALA A 235 -2.66 19.22 -16.77
C ALA A 235 -1.57 20.27 -16.50
N ARG A 236 -1.71 21.04 -15.42
CA ARG A 236 -0.71 22.02 -14.99
C ARG A 236 0.60 21.35 -14.57
N LEU A 237 0.53 20.41 -13.64
CA LEU A 237 1.72 19.75 -13.08
C LEU A 237 2.42 18.87 -14.11
N ALA A 238 1.68 18.04 -14.85
CA ALA A 238 2.26 17.21 -15.91
C ALA A 238 2.75 18.06 -17.10
N GLY A 239 2.05 19.16 -17.41
CA GLY A 239 2.39 20.06 -18.51
C GLY A 239 3.73 20.77 -18.35
N GLN A 240 4.18 21.01 -17.10
CA GLN A 240 5.50 21.57 -16.81
C GLN A 240 6.61 20.51 -16.74
N GLY A 241 6.28 19.22 -16.94
CA GLY A 241 7.24 18.12 -16.96
C GLY A 241 7.45 17.42 -15.61
N ALA A 242 6.65 17.72 -14.59
CA ALA A 242 6.72 17.04 -13.30
C ALA A 242 6.43 15.54 -13.46
N LYS A 243 7.18 14.70 -12.75
CA LYS A 243 6.95 13.26 -12.69
C LYS A 243 5.74 12.95 -11.85
N PHE A 244 5.04 11.86 -12.16
CA PHE A 244 3.80 11.56 -11.44
C PHE A 244 3.65 10.12 -11.00
N TYR A 245 2.94 9.98 -9.89
CA TYR A 245 2.39 8.73 -9.39
C TYR A 245 0.87 8.87 -9.22
N LEU A 246 0.10 8.32 -10.15
CA LEU A 246 -1.36 8.33 -10.08
C LEU A 246 -1.84 7.03 -9.45
N ILE A 247 -2.75 7.14 -8.48
CA ILE A 247 -3.24 5.98 -7.74
C ILE A 247 -4.77 5.93 -7.69
N GLY A 248 -5.34 4.80 -8.08
CA GLY A 248 -6.78 4.66 -8.22
C GLY A 248 -7.22 3.20 -8.17
N PRO A 249 -8.54 2.98 -8.01
CA PRO A 249 -9.15 1.66 -8.09
C PRO A 249 -9.01 1.08 -9.50
N HIS A 250 -9.55 -0.12 -9.69
CA HIS A 250 -9.47 -0.82 -10.96
C HIS A 250 -10.07 0.02 -12.10
N VAL A 251 -9.21 0.45 -13.03
CA VAL A 251 -9.56 1.13 -14.27
C VAL A 251 -8.97 0.31 -15.42
N SER A 252 -9.71 0.18 -16.52
CA SER A 252 -9.32 -0.67 -17.65
C SER A 252 -8.22 -0.04 -18.53
N GLY A 253 -7.92 1.25 -18.35
CA GLY A 253 -6.82 1.93 -19.03
C GLY A 253 -6.83 3.44 -18.83
N VAL A 254 -5.79 4.13 -19.31
CA VAL A 254 -5.64 5.59 -19.24
C VAL A 254 -5.21 6.19 -20.58
N ALA A 255 -6.00 5.95 -21.64
CA ALA A 255 -5.61 6.21 -23.03
C ALA A 255 -5.08 7.65 -23.28
N GLY A 256 -5.73 8.68 -22.75
CA GLY A 256 -5.30 10.07 -22.92
C GLY A 256 -3.96 10.39 -22.24
N ILE A 257 -3.73 9.85 -21.05
CA ILE A 257 -2.46 10.00 -20.31
C ILE A 257 -1.36 9.19 -21.00
N ALA A 258 -1.69 7.97 -21.43
CA ALA A 258 -0.77 7.06 -22.09
C ALA A 258 -0.18 7.65 -23.38
N ALA A 259 -1.03 8.26 -24.22
CA ALA A 259 -0.62 8.85 -25.48
C ALA A 259 0.39 10.01 -25.31
N ARG A 260 0.28 10.78 -24.22
CA ARG A 260 1.07 12.01 -24.04
C ARG A 260 2.29 11.85 -23.13
N TYR A 261 2.20 10.97 -22.13
CA TYR A 261 3.19 10.89 -21.07
C TYR A 261 3.87 9.52 -20.92
N ASN A 262 3.47 8.54 -21.74
CA ASN A 262 4.00 7.17 -21.76
C ASN A 262 4.30 6.59 -20.35
N PRO A 263 3.32 6.57 -19.43
CA PRO A 263 3.53 6.08 -18.10
C PRO A 263 3.63 4.56 -18.07
N VAL A 264 4.28 4.03 -17.04
CA VAL A 264 4.14 2.63 -16.65
C VAL A 264 2.76 2.44 -16.05
N PHE A 265 1.90 1.72 -16.77
CA PHE A 265 0.58 1.33 -16.27
C PHE A 265 0.70 0.00 -15.52
N VAL A 266 0.31 0.00 -14.24
CA VAL A 266 0.41 -1.16 -13.36
C VAL A 266 -1.00 -1.57 -12.93
N PRO A 267 -1.68 -2.43 -13.71
CA PRO A 267 -2.89 -3.09 -13.26
C PRO A 267 -2.50 -4.15 -12.23
N SER A 268 -3.19 -4.18 -11.10
CA SER A 268 -2.82 -5.09 -10.02
C SER A 268 -4.02 -5.61 -9.23
N GLU A 269 -4.06 -6.93 -9.11
CA GLU A 269 -4.90 -7.67 -8.17
C GLU A 269 -4.13 -8.02 -6.89
N PHE A 270 -2.95 -7.43 -6.69
CA PHE A 270 -2.17 -7.66 -5.49
C PHE A 270 -2.94 -7.18 -4.27
N SER A 271 -3.26 -8.11 -3.38
CA SER A 271 -3.94 -7.82 -2.12
C SER A 271 -3.04 -8.18 -0.95
N THR A 272 -3.10 -7.36 0.09
CA THR A 272 -2.51 -7.62 1.41
C THR A 272 -3.56 -8.12 2.41
N VAL A 273 -4.81 -8.26 1.97
CA VAL A 273 -5.95 -8.69 2.77
C VAL A 273 -6.72 -9.80 2.06
N ALA A 274 -7.26 -10.75 2.82
CA ALA A 274 -8.21 -11.74 2.32
C ALA A 274 -9.62 -11.32 2.76
N LEU A 275 -10.56 -11.27 1.81
CA LEU A 275 -11.94 -10.84 2.05
C LEU A 275 -12.91 -11.97 1.72
N ASP A 276 -13.88 -12.18 2.60
CA ASP A 276 -15.06 -13.00 2.32
C ASP A 276 -16.20 -12.05 1.94
N ILE A 277 -16.56 -12.02 0.64
CA ILE A 277 -17.62 -11.17 0.12
C ILE A 277 -18.95 -11.92 0.24
N VAL A 278 -19.85 -11.40 1.07
CA VAL A 278 -21.24 -11.86 1.17
C VAL A 278 -22.14 -10.80 0.58
N GLN A 279 -22.87 -11.15 -0.49
CA GLN A 279 -23.88 -10.29 -1.07
C GLN A 279 -25.20 -10.50 -0.34
N PHE A 280 -25.74 -9.43 0.24
CA PHE A 280 -27.10 -9.42 0.77
C PHE A 280 -28.03 -8.89 -0.31
N ASP A 281 -28.91 -9.74 -0.84
CA ASP A 281 -30.04 -9.32 -1.66
C ASP A 281 -31.09 -8.64 -0.77
N LEU A 282 -30.81 -7.40 -0.38
CA LEU A 282 -31.75 -6.60 0.38
C LEU A 282 -32.99 -6.36 -0.49
N PRO A 283 -34.21 -6.68 0.01
CA PRO A 283 -35.42 -6.48 -0.77
C PRO A 283 -35.58 -5.00 -1.09
N ARG A 284 -35.81 -4.69 -2.38
CA ARG A 284 -36.37 -3.39 -2.76
C ARG A 284 -37.69 -3.22 -2.00
N LYS A 285 -37.87 -2.05 -1.38
CA LYS A 285 -39.00 -1.66 -0.52
C LYS A 285 -40.32 -2.32 -1.00
N GLY A 286 -40.83 -3.33 -0.26
CA GLY A 286 -42.10 -4.00 -0.55
C GLY A 286 -42.12 -5.53 -0.66
N MET A 287 -40.99 -6.25 -0.52
CA MET A 287 -40.96 -7.73 -0.48
C MET A 287 -40.41 -8.28 0.85
N PRO A 288 -40.93 -9.42 1.36
CA PRO A 288 -40.49 -9.99 2.64
C PRO A 288 -39.05 -10.52 2.56
N ALA A 289 -38.26 -10.22 3.59
CA ALA A 289 -36.88 -10.65 3.70
C ALA A 289 -36.76 -12.18 3.88
N ARG A 290 -35.93 -12.84 3.07
CA ARG A 290 -35.48 -14.21 3.34
C ARG A 290 -34.28 -14.15 4.29
N ARG A 291 -34.37 -14.85 5.43
CA ARG A 291 -33.24 -15.02 6.35
C ARG A 291 -32.36 -16.18 5.90
N SER A 292 -31.07 -15.94 5.77
CA SER A 292 -30.02 -16.93 6.02
C SER A 292 -28.95 -16.30 6.92
N SER A 293 -28.54 -17.04 7.95
CA SER A 293 -27.41 -16.77 8.86
C SER A 293 -26.15 -17.46 8.32
N SER A 294 -24.88 -17.13 8.63
CA SER A 294 -24.30 -16.43 9.79
C SER A 294 -22.82 -16.03 9.54
N SER A 295 -22.33 -15.09 10.38
CA SER A 295 -20.95 -14.88 10.87
C SER A 295 -19.93 -14.08 10.04
N TYR A 296 -19.27 -13.13 10.71
CA TYR A 296 -18.23 -12.23 10.20
C TYR A 296 -16.85 -12.63 10.73
N ALA A 297 -15.85 -12.76 9.86
CA ALA A 297 -14.44 -12.75 10.22
C ALA A 297 -13.66 -12.06 9.10
N ALA A 298 -13.10 -10.88 9.38
CA ALA A 298 -12.08 -10.29 8.53
C ALA A 298 -10.73 -10.80 9.03
N ASN A 299 -10.07 -11.65 8.24
CA ASN A 299 -8.67 -11.96 8.47
C ASN A 299 -7.83 -10.85 7.81
N SER A 300 -7.89 -9.65 8.36
CA SER A 300 -6.91 -8.61 8.06
C SER A 300 -5.61 -8.99 8.75
N LEU A 301 -4.50 -8.99 8.01
CA LEU A 301 -3.20 -9.02 8.67
C LEU A 301 -3.14 -7.81 9.62
N PRO A 302 -2.72 -7.98 10.89
CA PRO A 302 -2.40 -6.83 11.71
C PRO A 302 -1.39 -5.98 10.92
N HIS A 303 -1.47 -4.65 11.06
CA HIS A 303 -0.36 -3.80 10.62
C HIS A 303 0.93 -4.47 11.08
N ALA A 304 1.87 -4.66 10.13
CA ALA A 304 3.19 -5.23 10.41
C ALA A 304 3.67 -4.68 11.75
N ARG A 305 4.02 -5.56 12.68
CA ARG A 305 4.26 -5.22 14.09
C ARG A 305 5.09 -3.94 14.17
N LEU A 306 4.46 -2.85 14.62
CA LEU A 306 5.16 -1.90 15.46
C LEU A 306 5.45 -2.69 16.74
N LEU A 307 6.58 -3.40 16.76
CA LEU A 307 7.11 -3.90 18.01
C LEU A 307 7.29 -2.69 18.93
N PRO A 308 6.79 -2.72 20.17
CA PRO A 308 7.07 -1.65 21.11
C PRO A 308 8.58 -1.61 21.33
N VAL A 309 9.18 -0.47 21.01
CA VAL A 309 10.55 -0.13 21.43
C VAL A 309 10.59 -0.30 22.95
N ALA A 310 11.32 -1.31 23.42
CA ALA A 310 11.62 -1.44 24.82
C ALA A 310 12.34 -0.15 25.26
N SER A 311 11.73 0.57 26.20
CA SER A 311 12.36 1.72 26.83
C SER A 311 13.62 1.25 27.56
N THR A 312 14.78 1.46 26.96
CA THR A 312 16.04 1.53 27.70
C THR A 312 15.98 2.76 28.59
N GLY A 313 15.79 2.55 29.90
CA GLY A 313 15.72 3.64 30.85
C GLY A 313 15.46 3.15 32.26
N ASP A 314 16.47 2.51 32.86
CA ASP A 314 16.73 2.65 34.29
C ASP A 314 18.21 2.33 34.55
N ILE A 315 19.01 3.39 34.57
CA ILE A 315 20.29 3.43 35.29
C ILE A 315 19.98 4.13 36.62
N PRO A 316 19.96 3.45 37.77
CA PRO A 316 20.17 4.10 39.03
C PRO A 316 21.68 4.14 39.27
N GLY A 317 22.23 5.35 39.23
CA GLY A 317 23.58 5.61 39.68
C GLY A 317 23.77 5.35 41.17
N GLY A 318 25.03 5.16 41.54
CA GLY A 318 25.60 5.62 42.80
C GLY A 318 25.14 4.90 44.07
N VAL A 319 26.01 4.04 44.60
CA VAL A 319 26.20 3.94 46.04
C VAL A 319 27.67 4.13 46.34
N SER A 320 27.95 5.25 47.01
CA SER A 320 29.17 5.53 47.75
C SER A 320 29.30 4.57 48.95
N ALA A 321 30.40 3.85 49.02
CA ALA A 321 31.22 3.62 50.22
C ALA A 321 32.56 3.01 49.77
#